data_AF-A0A0K2SKW0-F1
#
_entry.id   AF-A0A0K2SKW0-F1
#
_cell.length_a   1.000
_cell.length_b   1.000
_cell.length_c   1.000
_cell.angle_alpha   90.00
_cell.angle_beta   90.00
_cell.angle_gamma   90.00
#
_symmetry.space_group_name_H-M   'P 1'
#
loop_
_entity.id
_entity.type
_entity.pdbx_description
1 polymer ?
#
loop_
_entity_poly.entity_id
_entity_poly.type
_entity_poly.pdbx_seq_one_letter_code
_entity_poly.pdbx_strand_id
1 'polypeptide(L)'
;MGLEDSGRTKESPQRAELMSLAIAIVVHCEGCIACHVHDALDHGASREEVAETVGVAVMMGGGPSVVYGSLALEALEQFLAQDGPKP
;
A
#
# COMPACT_ATOMS: atom_id res chain seq x y z
N MET A 1 -25.02 -4.47 -18.59
CA MET A 1 -24.03 -5.23 -17.80
C MET A 1 -22.77 -5.35 -18.64
N GLY A 2 -21.86 -4.38 -18.54
CA GLY A 2 -20.56 -4.42 -19.21
C GLY A 2 -19.55 -5.06 -18.27
N LEU A 3 -18.98 -6.19 -18.68
CA LEU A 3 -17.85 -6.85 -18.04
C LEU A 3 -16.54 -6.20 -18.54
N GLU A 4 -16.31 -4.94 -18.18
CA GLU A 4 -15.05 -4.28 -18.49
C GLU A 4 -14.06 -4.54 -17.34
N ASP A 5 -13.43 -5.70 -17.51
CA ASP A 5 -12.12 -6.10 -16.99
C ASP A 5 -12.01 -6.63 -15.55
N SER A 6 -11.51 -7.86 -15.45
CA SER A 6 -11.62 -8.79 -14.32
C SER A 6 -10.69 -8.49 -13.14
N GLY A 7 -10.54 -7.22 -12.75
CA GLY A 7 -9.74 -6.84 -11.57
C GLY A 7 -9.04 -5.49 -11.61
N ARG A 8 -9.25 -4.63 -12.63
CA ARG A 8 -8.57 -3.34 -12.74
C ARG A 8 -9.54 -2.18 -12.52
N THR A 9 -9.31 -1.39 -11.47
CA THR A 9 -10.10 -0.19 -11.17
C THR A 9 -9.91 0.89 -12.22
N LYS A 10 -10.87 1.83 -12.36
CA LYS A 10 -10.74 3.01 -13.25
C LYS A 10 -9.67 4.01 -12.78
N GLU A 11 -9.26 3.91 -11.51
CA GLU A 11 -8.23 4.75 -10.91
C GLU A 11 -6.82 4.45 -11.45
N SER A 12 -5.87 5.36 -11.25
CA SER A 12 -4.48 5.09 -11.61
C SER A 12 -3.94 3.89 -10.82
N PRO A 13 -3.04 3.07 -11.39
CA PRO A 13 -2.46 1.92 -10.67
C PRO A 13 -1.86 2.33 -9.32
N GLN A 14 -1.07 3.41 -9.29
CA GLN A 14 -0.54 3.99 -8.05
C GLN A 14 -1.64 4.25 -6.99
N ARG A 15 -2.76 4.88 -7.38
CA ARG A 15 -3.88 5.15 -6.45
C ARG A 15 -4.60 3.88 -6.03
N ALA A 16 -4.76 2.93 -6.94
CA ALA A 16 -5.38 1.64 -6.67
C ALA A 16 -4.58 0.84 -5.62
N GLU A 17 -3.24 0.84 -5.72
CA GLU A 17 -2.37 0.18 -4.77
C GLU A 17 -2.36 0.87 -3.40
N LEU A 18 -2.34 2.21 -3.35
CA LEU A 18 -2.45 2.94 -2.08
C LEU A 18 -3.79 2.68 -1.36
N MET A 19 -4.90 2.62 -2.10
CA MET A 19 -6.19 2.23 -1.51
C MET A 19 -6.16 0.77 -1.01
N SER A 20 -5.60 -0.14 -1.80
CA SER A 20 -5.47 -1.55 -1.42
C SER A 20 -4.60 -1.72 -0.17
N LEU A 21 -3.51 -0.95 -0.05
CA LEU A 21 -2.66 -0.89 1.14
C LEU A 21 -3.44 -0.42 2.37
N ALA A 22 -4.23 0.65 2.26
CA ALA A 22 -5.04 1.12 3.37
C ALA A 22 -6.01 0.03 3.86
N ILE A 23 -6.67 -0.66 2.94
CA ILE A 23 -7.56 -1.78 3.27
C ILE A 23 -6.78 -2.94 3.87
N ALA A 24 -5.62 -3.31 3.31
CA ALA A 24 -4.76 -4.37 3.83
C ALA A 24 -4.34 -4.14 5.29
N ILE A 25 -4.03 -2.89 5.66
CA ILE A 25 -3.73 -2.50 7.04
C ILE A 25 -4.97 -2.67 7.93
N VAL A 26 -6.13 -2.14 7.49
CA VAL A 26 -7.37 -2.16 8.28
C VAL A 26 -7.93 -3.57 8.46
N VAL A 27 -7.78 -4.45 7.48
CA VAL A 27 -8.20 -5.86 7.55
C VAL A 27 -7.11 -6.80 8.07
N HIS A 28 -5.93 -6.25 8.40
CA HIS A 28 -4.85 -6.96 9.07
C HIS A 28 -4.22 -8.09 8.23
N CYS A 29 -4.10 -7.86 6.91
CA CYS A 29 -3.49 -8.83 5.98
C CYS A 29 -2.01 -8.51 5.72
N GLU A 30 -1.09 -9.13 6.45
CA GLU A 30 0.36 -8.88 6.33
C GLU A 30 0.90 -9.14 4.92
N GLY A 31 0.49 -10.25 4.29
CA GLY A 31 0.90 -10.57 2.92
C GLY A 31 0.42 -9.51 1.91
N CYS A 32 -0.79 -8.99 2.12
CA CYS A 32 -1.35 -7.93 1.28
C CYS A 32 -0.63 -6.59 1.51
N ILE A 33 -0.23 -6.28 2.74
CA ILE A 33 0.54 -5.07 3.06
C ILE A 33 1.86 -5.08 2.27
N ALA A 34 2.62 -6.16 2.32
CA ALA A 34 3.90 -6.25 1.63
C ALA A 34 3.76 -6.08 0.10
N CYS A 35 2.81 -6.78 -0.53
CA CYS A 35 2.64 -6.68 -1.99
C CYS A 35 2.14 -5.30 -2.42
N HIS A 36 1.18 -4.71 -1.70
CA HIS A 36 0.63 -3.40 -2.09
C HIS A 36 1.56 -2.23 -1.77
N VAL A 37 2.49 -2.35 -0.80
CA VAL A 37 3.59 -1.38 -0.66
C VAL A 37 4.54 -1.46 -1.85
N HIS A 38 5.00 -2.67 -2.20
CA HIS A 38 5.87 -2.90 -3.36
C HIS A 38 5.24 -2.35 -4.65
N ASP A 39 4.01 -2.76 -4.95
CA ASP A 39 3.33 -2.39 -6.18
C ASP A 39 3.00 -0.89 -6.21
N ALA A 40 2.72 -0.25 -5.07
CA ALA A 40 2.57 1.20 -5.01
C ALA A 40 3.87 1.92 -5.42
N LEU A 41 5.02 1.50 -4.90
CA LEU A 41 6.33 2.05 -5.23
C LEU A 41 6.69 1.83 -6.71
N ASP A 42 6.45 0.63 -7.23
CA ASP A 42 6.65 0.27 -8.64
C ASP A 42 5.84 1.16 -9.59
N HIS A 43 4.64 1.59 -9.16
CA HIS A 43 3.79 2.53 -9.90
C HIS A 43 4.10 4.01 -9.59
N GLY A 44 5.18 4.30 -8.87
CA GLY A 44 5.68 5.65 -8.63
C GLY A 44 5.13 6.35 -7.40
N ALA A 45 4.53 5.63 -6.45
CA ALA A 45 4.16 6.21 -5.16
C ALA A 45 5.39 6.71 -4.42
N SER A 46 5.29 7.92 -3.87
CA SER A 46 6.30 8.49 -3.00
C SER A 46 6.24 7.89 -1.59
N ARG A 47 7.36 8.02 -0.87
CA ARG A 47 7.42 7.67 0.56
C ARG A 47 6.34 8.42 1.36
N GLU A 48 6.11 9.68 1.02
CA GLU A 48 5.11 10.55 1.64
C GLU A 48 3.69 10.03 1.41
N GLU A 49 3.33 9.64 0.18
CA GLU A 49 1.98 9.11 -0.12
C GLU A 49 1.71 7.78 0.61
N VAL A 50 2.71 6.91 0.72
CA VAL A 50 2.59 5.67 1.51
C VAL A 50 2.41 5.98 2.99
N ALA A 51 3.19 6.91 3.55
CA ALA A 51 3.08 7.32 4.94
C ALA A 51 1.72 7.98 5.25
N GLU A 52 1.20 8.82 4.35
CA GLU A 52 -0.14 9.41 4.46
C GLU A 52 -1.23 8.32 4.45
N THR A 53 -1.11 7.35 3.55
CA THR A 53 -2.02 6.20 3.47
C THR A 53 -2.04 5.40 4.77
N VAL A 54 -0.86 5.13 5.34
CA VAL A 54 -0.74 4.48 6.67
C VAL A 54 -1.41 5.32 7.75
N GLY A 55 -1.19 6.64 7.76
CA GLY A 55 -1.82 7.55 8.71
C GLY A 55 -3.35 7.51 8.67
N VAL A 56 -3.92 7.50 7.47
CA VAL A 56 -5.38 7.36 7.27
C VAL A 56 -5.87 5.99 7.73
N ALA A 57 -5.15 4.90 7.40
CA ALA A 57 -5.52 3.55 7.83
C ALA A 57 -5.49 3.41 9.36
N VAL A 58 -4.49 3.99 10.04
CA VAL A 58 -4.40 4.02 11.51
C VAL A 58 -5.55 4.83 12.12
N MET A 59 -5.86 6.00 11.55
CA MET A 59 -6.98 6.84 12.00
C MET A 59 -8.32 6.07 11.94
N MET A 60 -8.55 5.33 10.86
CA MET A 60 -9.82 4.64 10.62
C MET A 60 -9.91 3.26 11.31
N GLY A 61 -8.80 2.53 11.39
CA GLY A 61 -8.76 1.17 11.93
C GLY A 61 -8.30 1.07 13.39
N GLY A 62 -7.99 2.19 14.04
CA GLY A 62 -7.72 2.28 15.48
C GLY A 62 -6.48 1.49 15.94
N GLY A 63 -6.50 1.07 17.21
CA GLY A 63 -5.34 0.44 17.88
C GLY A 63 -4.69 -0.72 17.11
N PRO A 64 -5.44 -1.71 16.59
CA PRO A 64 -4.86 -2.80 15.80
C PRO A 64 -4.10 -2.30 14.57
N SER A 65 -4.65 -1.30 13.87
CA SER A 65 -4.04 -0.75 12.65
C SER A 65 -2.72 -0.01 12.91
N VAL A 66 -2.42 0.39 14.16
CA VAL A 66 -1.09 0.92 14.52
C VAL A 66 0.00 -0.14 14.31
N VAL A 67 -0.28 -1.39 14.69
CA VAL A 67 0.67 -2.50 14.55
C VAL A 67 0.88 -2.81 13.06
N TYR A 68 -0.21 -2.99 12.31
CA TYR A 68 -0.13 -3.29 10.87
C TYR A 68 0.39 -2.12 10.05
N GLY A 69 0.11 -0.88 10.44
CA GLY A 69 0.69 0.31 9.85
C GLY A 69 2.21 0.39 10.06
N SER A 70 2.71 -0.09 11.21
CA SER A 70 4.16 -0.19 11.44
C SER A 70 4.80 -1.20 10.48
N LEU A 71 4.15 -2.35 10.23
CA LEU A 71 4.61 -3.32 9.23
C LEU A 71 4.64 -2.74 7.81
N ALA A 72 3.67 -1.89 7.44
CA ALA A 72 3.66 -1.21 6.16
C ALA A 72 4.84 -0.25 6.01
N LEU A 73 5.17 0.50 7.06
CA LEU A 73 6.34 1.39 7.07
C LEU A 73 7.65 0.60 7.05
N GLU A 74 7.74 -0.54 7.74
CA GLU A 74 8.90 -1.41 7.66
C GLU A 74 9.10 -1.97 6.24
N ALA A 75 8.02 -2.43 5.59
CA ALA A 75 8.06 -2.90 4.21
C ALA A 75 8.51 -1.78 3.25
N LEU A 76 8.01 -0.56 3.45
CA LEU A 76 8.41 0.62 2.66
C LEU A 76 9.92 0.85 2.73
N GLU A 77 10.50 0.88 3.94
CA GLU A 77 11.94 1.07 4.10
C GLU A 77 12.75 -0.11 3.52
N GLN A 78 12.25 -1.33 3.62
CA GLN A 78 12.89 -2.51 3.02
C GLN A 78 12.94 -2.41 1.49
N PHE A 79 11.84 -2.04 0.84
CA PHE A 79 11.81 -1.91 -0.62
C PHE A 79 12.66 -0.73 -1.10
N LEU A 80 12.59 0.43 -0.44
CA LEU A 80 13.45 1.58 -0.77
C LEU A 80 14.95 1.27 -0.59
N ALA A 81 15.32 0.42 0.38
CA ALA A 81 16.70 -0.02 0.56
C ALA A 81 17.14 -1.07 -0.47
N GLN A 82 16.21 -1.87 -1.01
CA GLN A 82 16.47 -2.87 -2.04
C GLN A 82 16.50 -2.28 -3.45
N ASP A 83 15.72 -1.24 -3.72
CA ASP A 83 15.66 -0.49 -4.99
C ASP A 83 16.82 0.51 -5.16
N GLY A 84 18.04 0.09 -4.77
CA GLY A 84 19.26 0.67 -5.33
C GLY A 84 19.19 0.66 -6.88
N PRO A 85 19.93 1.54 -7.58
CA PRO A 85 19.70 1.82 -9.00
C PRO A 85 19.54 0.54 -9.81
N LYS A 86 18.34 0.36 -10.38
CA LYS A 86 18.03 -0.74 -11.31
C LYS A 86 19.04 -0.66 -12.47
N PRO A 87 19.75 -1.76 -12.80
CA PRO A 87 20.77 -1.75 -13.85
C PRO A 87 20.20 -1.38 -15.23
#